data_AF-A0A923EU69-F1
#
_entry.id   AF-A0A923EU69-F1
#
_cell.length_a   1.000
_cell.length_b   1.000
_cell.length_c   1.000
_cell.angle_alpha   90.00
_cell.angle_beta   90.00
_cell.angle_gamma   90.00
#
_symmetry.space_group_name_H-M   'P 1'
#
loop_
_entity.id
_entity.type
_entity.pdbx_description
1 polymer ?
#
loop_
_entity_poly.entity_id
_entity_poly.type
_entity_poly.pdbx_seq_one_letter_code
_entity_poly.pdbx_strand_id
1 'polypeptide(L)'
;MRTLSPATLVHVVSLLVACVGFLVLLVGGVPELQPFPPGVIVLLVAAAAVLAMPRRRWVPLIGVVLCLAIAGGAFFVYPGTTERLTDPAQFPLWIGTVLQMGGVILAALAGIVAALPTKRRDLAGRDRAGESR
;
A
#
# COMPACT_ATOMS: atom_id res chain seq x y z
N MET A 1 19.49 -10.10 -11.14
CA MET A 1 18.50 -9.74 -10.10
C MET A 1 18.28 -8.24 -10.17
N ARG A 2 17.03 -7.76 -10.34
CA ARG A 2 16.71 -6.33 -10.46
C ARG A 2 16.70 -5.73 -9.05
N THR A 3 17.50 -4.68 -8.79
CA THR A 3 17.47 -3.96 -7.52
C THR A 3 16.25 -3.03 -7.48
N LEU A 4 15.28 -3.35 -6.62
CA LEU A 4 14.15 -2.49 -6.34
C LEU A 4 14.62 -1.26 -5.55
N SER A 5 14.00 -0.10 -5.77
CA SER A 5 14.27 1.05 -4.91
C SER A 5 13.80 0.75 -3.48
N PRO A 6 14.49 1.24 -2.43
CA PRO A 6 14.06 1.01 -1.05
C PRO A 6 12.60 1.42 -0.81
N ALA A 7 12.17 2.55 -1.39
CA ALA A 7 10.78 3.01 -1.30
C ALA A 7 9.79 2.05 -1.97
N THR A 8 10.14 1.48 -3.12
CA THR A 8 9.30 0.46 -3.80
C THR A 8 9.18 -0.81 -2.96
N LEU A 9 10.27 -1.23 -2.32
CA LEU A 9 10.26 -2.42 -1.45
C LEU A 9 9.36 -2.19 -0.23
N VAL A 10 9.50 -1.05 0.45
CA VAL A 10 8.62 -0.68 1.57
C VAL A 10 7.16 -0.65 1.12
N HIS A 11 6.86 -0.03 -0.03
CA HIS A 11 5.50 0.02 -0.56
C HIS A 11 4.89 -1.37 -0.76
N VAL A 12 5.63 -2.30 -1.39
CA VAL A 12 5.17 -3.67 -1.61
C VAL A 12 4.99 -4.41 -0.29
N VAL A 13 5.96 -4.33 0.63
CA VAL A 13 5.88 -5.00 1.93
C VAL A 13 4.67 -4.48 2.72
N SER A 14 4.44 -3.17 2.73
CA SER A 14 3.30 -2.58 3.42
C SER A 14 1.95 -3.00 2.82
N LEU A 15 1.85 -3.14 1.49
CA LEU A 15 0.66 -3.71 0.83
C LEU A 15 0.41 -5.16 1.27
N LEU A 16 1.47 -5.97 1.40
CA LEU A 16 1.35 -7.35 1.86
C LEU A 16 0.93 -7.42 3.34
N VAL A 17 1.49 -6.55 4.20
CA VAL A 17 1.08 -6.44 5.61
C VAL A 17 -0.40 -6.07 5.72
N ALA A 18 -0.84 -5.10 4.91
CA ALA A 18 -2.26 -4.73 4.85
C ALA A 18 -3.14 -5.92 4.45
N CYS A 19 -2.68 -6.71 3.47
CA CYS A 19 -3.37 -7.90 3.01
C CYS A 19 -3.49 -8.96 4.10
N VAL A 20 -2.44 -9.17 4.90
CA VAL A 20 -2.46 -10.08 6.06
C VAL A 20 -3.47 -9.60 7.10
N GLY A 21 -3.48 -8.31 7.44
CA GLY A 21 -4.47 -7.76 8.37
C GLY A 21 -5.91 -7.99 7.92
N PHE A 22 -6.17 -7.82 6.62
CA PHE A 22 -7.46 -8.10 6.01
C PHE A 22 -7.85 -9.58 6.10
N LEU A 23 -6.90 -10.51 5.90
CA LEU A 23 -7.15 -11.95 6.03
C LEU A 23 -7.46 -12.34 7.48
N VAL A 24 -6.79 -11.71 8.45
CA VAL A 24 -7.09 -11.92 9.88
C VAL A 24 -8.53 -11.48 10.19
N LEU A 25 -8.98 -10.35 9.66
CA LEU A 25 -10.37 -9.90 9.81
C LEU A 25 -11.38 -10.84 9.15
N LEU A 26 -11.04 -11.37 7.98
CA LEU A 26 -11.88 -12.34 7.27
C LEU A 26 -12.04 -13.64 8.09
N VAL A 27 -10.93 -14.19 8.61
CA VAL A 27 -10.95 -15.38 9.47
C VAL A 27 -11.63 -15.10 10.81
N GLY A 28 -11.52 -13.87 11.32
CA GLY A 28 -12.23 -13.40 12.51
C GLY A 28 -13.75 -13.29 12.34
N GLY A 29 -14.28 -13.58 11.14
CA GLY A 29 -15.72 -13.70 10.93
C GLY A 29 -16.46 -12.36 10.84
N VAL A 30 -15.76 -11.28 10.46
CA VAL A 30 -16.40 -9.96 10.28
C VAL A 30 -17.52 -10.07 9.23
N PRO A 31 -18.79 -9.86 9.60
CA PRO A 31 -19.92 -10.05 8.69
C PRO A 31 -19.87 -9.10 7.49
N GLU A 32 -19.32 -7.89 7.68
CA GLU A 32 -19.24 -6.89 6.62
C GLU A 32 -18.27 -7.26 5.48
N LEU A 33 -17.47 -8.33 5.65
CA LEU A 33 -16.49 -8.79 4.67
C LEU A 33 -16.98 -9.96 3.81
N GLN A 34 -18.21 -10.46 4.01
CA GLN A 34 -18.79 -11.60 3.29
C GLN A 34 -19.68 -11.14 2.12
N PRO A 35 -19.73 -11.89 0.99
CA PRO A 35 -19.13 -13.21 0.76
C PRO A 35 -17.67 -13.20 0.29
N PHE A 36 -17.19 -12.08 -0.29
CA PHE A 36 -15.81 -11.95 -0.76
C PHE A 36 -15.36 -10.49 -0.61
N PRO A 37 -14.37 -10.18 0.25
CA PRO A 37 -13.99 -8.81 0.49
C PRO A 37 -13.17 -8.28 -0.70
N PRO A 38 -13.66 -7.26 -1.43
CA PRO A 38 -12.95 -6.73 -2.60
C PRO A 38 -11.55 -6.17 -2.25
N GLY A 39 -11.34 -5.74 -1.00
CA GLY A 39 -10.09 -5.14 -0.54
C GLY A 39 -8.85 -6.04 -0.64
N VAL A 40 -8.96 -7.35 -0.36
CA VAL A 40 -7.83 -8.30 -0.45
C VAL A 40 -7.32 -8.42 -1.88
N ILE A 41 -8.25 -8.61 -2.82
CA ILE A 41 -7.93 -8.76 -4.25
C ILE A 41 -7.26 -7.48 -4.76
N VAL A 42 -7.81 -6.33 -4.39
CA VAL A 42 -7.29 -5.01 -4.78
C VAL A 42 -5.85 -4.81 -4.29
N LEU A 43 -5.54 -5.17 -3.04
CA LEU A 43 -4.18 -5.06 -2.49
C LEU A 43 -3.18 -5.99 -3.20
N LEU A 44 -3.57 -7.23 -3.45
CA LEU A 44 -2.74 -8.20 -4.17
C LEU A 44 -2.47 -7.77 -5.62
N VAL A 45 -3.50 -7.30 -6.32
CA VAL A 45 -3.38 -6.78 -7.68
C VAL A 45 -2.47 -5.55 -7.70
N ALA A 46 -2.60 -4.64 -6.74
CA ALA A 46 -1.71 -3.49 -6.61
C ALA A 46 -0.25 -3.91 -6.40
N ALA A 47 0.01 -4.84 -5.47
CA ALA A 47 1.35 -5.34 -5.20
C ALA A 47 1.97 -6.03 -6.44
N ALA A 48 1.18 -6.88 -7.11
CA ALA A 48 1.60 -7.54 -8.34
C ALA A 48 1.90 -6.55 -9.46
N ALA A 49 1.05 -5.53 -9.65
CA ALA A 49 1.24 -4.49 -10.65
C ALA A 49 2.56 -3.71 -10.41
N VAL A 50 2.83 -3.31 -9.16
CA VAL A 50 4.07 -2.62 -8.79
C VAL A 50 5.30 -3.46 -9.09
N LEU A 51 5.25 -4.77 -8.78
CA LEU A 51 6.35 -5.70 -9.06
C LEU A 51 6.55 -5.97 -10.56
N ALA A 52 5.46 -6.06 -11.33
CA ALA A 52 5.51 -6.30 -12.77
C ALA A 52 6.02 -5.08 -13.55
N MET A 53 5.74 -3.86 -13.07
CA MET A 53 6.01 -2.62 -13.80
C MET A 53 6.79 -1.55 -12.98
N PRO A 54 7.99 -1.88 -12.45
CA PRO A 54 8.72 -0.99 -11.52
C PRO A 54 9.23 0.32 -12.16
N ARG A 55 9.25 0.40 -13.50
CA ARG A 55 9.75 1.56 -14.25
C ARG A 55 8.68 2.62 -14.52
N ARG A 56 7.40 2.28 -14.31
CA ARG A 56 6.24 3.14 -14.58
C ARG A 56 5.87 3.88 -13.30
N ARG A 57 6.18 5.17 -13.22
CA ARG A 57 5.90 6.03 -12.04
C ARG A 57 4.41 6.15 -11.69
N TRP A 58 3.53 5.87 -12.64
CA TRP A 58 2.07 5.84 -12.44
C TRP A 58 1.59 4.61 -11.66
N VAL A 59 2.36 3.52 -11.63
CA VAL A 59 1.93 2.26 -11.01
C VAL A 59 1.90 2.34 -9.48
N PRO A 60 2.92 2.93 -8.80
CA PRO A 60 2.82 3.24 -7.38
C PRO A 60 1.64 4.16 -7.04
N LEU A 61 1.31 5.13 -7.91
CA LEU A 61 0.17 6.03 -7.70
C LEU A 61 -1.16 5.27 -7.70
N ILE A 62 -1.33 4.26 -8.54
CA ILE A 62 -2.51 3.38 -8.50
C ILE A 62 -2.60 2.69 -7.15
N GLY A 63 -1.48 2.15 -6.63
CA GLY A 63 -1.42 1.57 -5.30
C GLY A 63 -1.85 2.54 -4.19
N VAL A 64 -1.45 3.81 -4.28
CA VAL A 64 -1.87 4.87 -3.34
C VAL A 64 -3.38 5.11 -3.42
N VAL A 65 -3.94 5.26 -4.62
CA VAL A 65 -5.39 5.47 -4.80
C VAL A 65 -6.20 4.31 -4.22
N LEU A 66 -5.74 3.08 -4.44
CA LEU A 66 -6.38 1.89 -3.89
C LEU A 66 -6.28 1.83 -2.37
N CYS A 67 -5.14 2.22 -1.79
CA CYS A 67 -4.98 2.37 -0.34
C CYS A 67 -5.98 3.38 0.24
N LEU A 68 -6.15 4.53 -0.41
CA LEU A 68 -7.12 5.55 0.00
C LEU A 68 -8.56 5.05 -0.11
N ALA A 69 -8.90 4.32 -1.17
CA ALA A 69 -10.22 3.72 -1.32
C ALA A 69 -10.52 2.70 -0.21
N ILE A 70 -9.53 1.88 0.18
CA ILE A 70 -9.66 0.93 1.28
C ILE A 70 -9.82 1.64 2.63
N ALA A 71 -8.99 2.64 2.91
CA ALA A 71 -9.11 3.43 4.14
C ALA A 71 -10.45 4.17 4.20
N GLY A 72 -10.90 4.75 3.09
CA GLY A 72 -12.19 5.40 2.98
C GLY A 72 -13.35 4.41 3.20
N GLY A 73 -13.31 3.24 2.57
CA GLY A 73 -14.28 2.18 2.82
C GLY A 73 -14.32 1.78 4.29
N ALA A 74 -13.16 1.57 4.91
CA ALA A 74 -13.03 1.20 6.31
C ALA A 74 -13.71 2.20 7.26
N PHE A 75 -13.61 3.52 7.02
CA PHE A 75 -14.20 4.52 7.93
C PHE A 75 -15.61 4.99 7.54
N PHE A 76 -15.92 5.05 6.25
CA PHE A 76 -17.18 5.64 5.77
C PHE A 76 -18.25 4.59 5.42
N VAL A 77 -17.84 3.35 5.14
CA VAL A 77 -18.76 2.28 4.72
C VAL A 77 -18.93 1.24 5.82
N TYR A 78 -17.89 0.98 6.62
CA TYR A 78 -17.88 -0.05 7.66
C TYR A 78 -17.86 0.57 9.07
N PRO A 79 -19.01 0.67 9.77
CA PRO A 79 -19.10 1.36 11.05
C PRO A 79 -18.27 0.71 12.18
N GLY A 80 -17.91 -0.57 12.06
CA GLY A 80 -17.19 -1.31 13.11
C GLY A 80 -15.66 -1.12 13.15
N THR A 81 -15.07 -0.36 12.23
CA THR A 81 -13.60 -0.22 12.16
C THR A 81 -13.01 0.47 13.40
N THR A 82 -13.65 1.54 13.88
CA THR A 82 -13.20 2.29 15.06
C THR A 82 -13.33 1.46 16.32
N GLU A 83 -14.44 0.73 16.45
CA GLU A 83 -14.72 -0.14 17.59
C GLU A 83 -13.66 -1.23 17.73
N ARG A 84 -13.26 -1.85 16.62
CA ARG A 84 -12.18 -2.86 16.58
C ARG A 84 -10.83 -2.30 16.97
N LEU A 85 -10.55 -1.03 16.69
CA LEU A 85 -9.29 -0.39 17.08
C LEU A 85 -9.23 -0.08 18.58
N THR A 86 -10.39 0.14 19.22
CA THR A 86 -10.50 0.47 20.64
C THR A 86 -10.78 -0.72 21.54
N ASP A 87 -11.11 -1.89 20.98
CA ASP A 87 -11.38 -3.13 21.73
C ASP A 87 -10.25 -4.16 21.58
N PRO A 88 -9.16 -4.06 22.38
CA PRO A 88 -8.09 -5.04 22.37
C PRO A 88 -8.49 -6.41 22.96
N ALA A 89 -9.66 -6.53 23.62
CA ALA A 89 -10.12 -7.81 24.16
C ALA A 89 -10.52 -8.78 23.03
N GLN A 90 -10.96 -8.24 21.89
CA GLN A 90 -11.16 -9.00 20.66
C GLN A 90 -9.86 -9.06 19.85
N PHE A 91 -8.82 -9.66 20.45
CA PHE A 91 -7.45 -9.62 19.93
C PHE A 91 -7.30 -9.91 18.42
N PRO A 92 -7.94 -10.95 17.85
CA PRO A 92 -7.85 -11.22 16.40
C PRO A 92 -8.37 -10.07 15.53
N LEU A 93 -9.49 -9.45 15.94
CA LEU A 93 -10.10 -8.35 15.19
C LEU A 93 -9.31 -7.05 15.36
N TRP A 94 -8.81 -6.80 16.57
CA TRP A 94 -7.95 -5.68 16.86
C TRP A 94 -6.65 -5.74 16.04
N ILE A 95 -5.90 -6.85 16.12
CA ILE A 95 -4.64 -6.98 15.41
C ILE A 95 -4.83 -6.97 13.88
N GLY A 96 -5.92 -7.58 13.39
CA GLY A 96 -6.28 -7.53 11.98
C GLY A 96 -6.49 -6.09 11.50
N THR A 97 -7.22 -5.28 12.27
CA THR A 97 -7.49 -3.87 11.95
C THR A 97 -6.22 -3.03 12.03
N VAL A 98 -5.38 -3.24 13.04
CA VAL A 98 -4.08 -2.53 13.18
C VAL A 98 -3.15 -2.84 12.01
N LEU A 99 -3.01 -4.11 11.64
CA LEU A 99 -2.16 -4.52 10.51
C LEU A 99 -2.69 -3.99 9.18
N GLN A 100 -3.99 -4.06 8.98
CA GLN A 100 -4.65 -3.54 7.78
C GLN A 100 -4.43 -2.03 7.65
N MET A 101 -4.81 -1.26 8.67
CA MET A 101 -4.75 0.20 8.62
C MET A 101 -3.30 0.71 8.62
N GLY A 102 -2.44 0.15 9.46
CA GLY A 102 -1.01 0.48 9.48
C GLY A 102 -0.33 0.15 8.15
N GLY A 103 -0.64 -1.01 7.57
CA GLY A 103 -0.12 -1.41 6.27
C GLY A 103 -0.57 -0.49 5.14
N VAL A 104 -1.86 -0.14 5.09
CA VAL A 104 -2.43 0.77 4.07
C VAL A 104 -1.80 2.16 4.16
N ILE A 105 -1.63 2.70 5.37
CA ILE A 105 -1.03 4.03 5.58
C ILE A 105 0.44 4.01 5.13
N LEU A 106 1.23 3.03 5.56
CA LEU A 106 2.63 2.91 5.16
C LEU A 106 2.77 2.68 3.66
N ALA A 107 1.89 1.89 3.06
CA ALA A 107 1.86 1.67 1.62
C ALA A 107 1.58 2.98 0.89
N ALA A 108 0.60 3.77 1.32
CA ALA A 108 0.31 5.07 0.71
C ALA A 108 1.52 6.01 0.76
N LEU A 109 2.15 6.15 1.93
CA LEU A 109 3.32 7.01 2.12
C LEU A 109 4.51 6.56 1.24
N ALA A 110 4.84 5.27 1.28
CA ALA A 110 5.94 4.71 0.50
C ALA A 110 5.67 4.78 -1.01
N GLY A 111 4.42 4.61 -1.43
CA GLY A 111 3.98 4.72 -2.82
C GLY A 111 4.13 6.15 -3.37
N ILE A 112 3.76 7.15 -2.58
CA ILE A 112 3.98 8.57 -2.90
C ILE A 112 5.48 8.83 -3.08
N VAL A 113 6.32 8.41 -2.13
CA VAL A 113 7.78 8.59 -2.20
C VAL A 113 8.37 7.89 -3.42
N ALA A 114 7.91 6.68 -3.73
CA ALA A 114 8.37 5.91 -4.89
C ALA A 114 7.95 6.54 -6.23
N ALA A 115 6.87 7.32 -6.26
CA ALA A 115 6.41 8.03 -7.46
C ALA A 115 7.18 9.34 -7.72
N LEU A 116 7.84 9.90 -6.70
CA LEU A 116 8.54 11.19 -6.83
C LEU A 116 9.73 11.11 -7.81
N PRO A 117 9.95 12.14 -8.64
CA PRO A 117 11.10 12.19 -9.54
C PRO A 117 12.42 12.25 -8.74
N THR A 118 13.28 11.25 -8.89
CA THR A 118 14.66 11.35 -8.39
C THR A 118 15.44 12.35 -9.27
N LYS A 119 15.68 13.57 -8.77
CA LYS A 119 16.44 14.65 -9.44
C LYS A 119 17.88 14.31 -9.83
N ARG A 120 18.41 13.14 -9.46
CA ARG A 120 19.84 12.80 -9.59
C ARG A 120 20.34 12.55 -11.04
N ARG A 121 19.47 12.57 -12.05
CA ARG A 121 19.86 12.30 -13.44
C ARG A 121 20.05 13.53 -14.33
N ASP A 122 19.64 14.72 -13.90
CA ASP A 122 19.75 15.92 -14.74
C ASP A 122 21.11 16.64 -14.63
N LEU A 123 21.88 16.37 -13.57
CA LEU A 123 23.20 16.99 -13.39
C LEU A 123 24.27 16.32 -14.26
N ALA A 124 24.28 14.98 -14.36
CA ALA A 124 25.26 14.24 -15.15
C ALA A 124 25.10 14.43 -16.67
N GLY A 125 23.94 14.88 -17.15
CA GLY A 125 23.71 15.22 -18.55
C GLY A 125 24.09 16.67 -18.90
N ARG A 126 24.04 17.58 -17.92
CA ARG A 126 24.44 18.99 -18.11
C ARG A 126 25.95 19.16 -18.11
N ASP A 127 26.68 18.42 -17.28
CA ASP A 127 28.15 18.49 -17.24
C ASP A 127 28.77 18.04 -18.57
N ARG A 128 28.26 16.96 -19.18
CA ARG A 128 28.74 16.48 -20.49
C ARG A 128 28.38 17.38 -21.68
N ALA A 129 27.36 18.21 -21.55
CA ALA A 129 26.96 19.17 -22.58
C ALA A 129 27.72 20.52 -22.47
N GLY A 130 28.35 20.78 -21.31
CA GLY A 130 29.22 21.93 -21.09
C GLY A 130 30.66 21.72 -21.57
N GLU A 131 31.10 20.47 -21.70
CA GLU A 131 32.49 20.10 -21.99
C GLU A 131 32.81 20.02 -23.50
N SER A 132 31.80 20.20 -24.35
CA SER A 132 31.94 20.17 -25.82
C SER A 132 31.91 21.56 -26.47
N ARG A 133 32.26 22.63 -25.73
CA ARG A 133 32.30 24.01 -26.23
C ARG A 133 33.68 24.63 -26.11
#